data_AF-A0A3B6I1V3-F1
#
_entry.id   AF-A0A3B6I1V3-F1
#
_cell.length_a   1.000
_cell.length_b   1.000
_cell.length_c   1.000
_cell.angle_alpha   90.00
_cell.angle_beta   90.00
_cell.angle_gamma   90.00
#
_symmetry.space_group_name_H-M   'P 1'
#
loop_
_entity.id
_entity.type
_entity.pdbx_description
1 polymer ?
#
loop_
_entity_poly.entity_id
_entity_poly.type
_entity_poly.pdbx_seq_one_letter_code
_entity_poly.pdbx_strand_id
1 'polypeptide(L)'
;MAKAPSPSTGRWWSTKRRILAALALIVFIAGIASVVSFVLRPGNIRFSITHASNATIKANSGLVQSVELNLTLVANNTSPRAGVDYLSSIVLLQYTSPSPDSSNLSIQAGFSELWSSQPPLSTTTMEVSALMSIDDWTTSFPNPATSGRRSIDGTASAPTLIRVLVVTGVRFKVGWVYTWPYSIRVLCEPVDYFFSFNGSLATTTINCWDA
;
A
#
# COMPACT_ATOMS: atom_id res chain seq x y z
N MET A 1 -87.38 18.94 -16.14
CA MET A 1 -86.73 18.02 -15.20
C MET A 1 -85.22 18.05 -15.45
N ALA A 2 -84.44 18.66 -14.54
CA ALA A 2 -82.99 18.75 -14.68
C ALA A 2 -82.32 17.54 -14.03
N LYS A 3 -81.42 16.87 -14.76
CA LYS A 3 -80.68 15.69 -14.30
C LYS A 3 -79.44 16.16 -13.52
N ALA A 4 -79.37 15.80 -12.24
CA ALA A 4 -78.21 16.10 -11.40
C ALA A 4 -76.97 15.28 -11.86
N PRO A 5 -75.76 15.86 -11.84
CA PRO A 5 -74.54 15.14 -12.18
C PRO A 5 -74.14 14.21 -11.03
N SER A 6 -73.80 12.96 -11.38
CA SER A 6 -73.34 11.96 -10.41
C SER A 6 -71.95 12.30 -9.87
N PRO A 7 -71.67 12.03 -8.58
CA PRO A 7 -70.37 12.29 -7.99
C PRO A 7 -69.30 11.34 -8.57
N SER A 8 -68.17 11.91 -8.99
CA SER A 8 -67.03 11.19 -9.57
C SER A 8 -66.18 10.51 -8.49
N THR A 9 -66.61 9.33 -8.06
CA THR A 9 -65.85 8.42 -7.19
C THR A 9 -64.76 7.66 -7.96
N GLY A 10 -63.80 8.38 -8.55
CA GLY A 10 -62.71 7.76 -9.35
C GLY A 10 -61.28 8.13 -8.94
N ARG A 11 -61.10 9.17 -8.11
CA ARG A 11 -59.79 9.82 -7.98
C ARG A 11 -58.89 9.24 -6.87
N TRP A 12 -59.48 8.64 -5.82
CA TRP A 12 -58.74 8.24 -4.62
C TRP A 12 -57.96 6.92 -4.77
N TRP A 13 -58.46 5.99 -5.58
CA TRP A 13 -57.79 4.71 -5.87
C TRP A 13 -56.54 4.87 -6.75
N SER A 14 -56.44 6.00 -7.46
CA SER A 14 -55.30 6.35 -8.32
C SER A 14 -54.03 6.70 -7.53
N THR A 15 -54.16 7.44 -6.42
CA THR A 15 -53.01 7.90 -5.63
C THR A 15 -52.26 6.75 -4.96
N LYS A 16 -52.97 5.76 -4.41
CA LYS A 16 -52.36 4.55 -3.81
C LYS A 16 -51.54 3.76 -4.83
N ARG A 17 -52.07 3.59 -6.05
CA ARG A 17 -51.35 2.93 -7.15
C ARG A 17 -50.10 3.70 -7.58
N ARG A 18 -50.14 5.03 -7.59
CA ARG A 18 -48.96 5.87 -7.89
C ARG A 18 -47.88 5.74 -6.82
N ILE A 19 -48.25 5.71 -5.53
CA ILE A 19 -47.30 5.54 -4.43
C ILE A 19 -46.66 4.15 -4.47
N LEU A 20 -47.46 3.09 -4.69
CA LEU A 20 -46.94 1.73 -4.84
C LEU A 20 -46.03 1.58 -6.05
N ALA A 21 -46.39 2.19 -7.19
CA ALA A 21 -45.55 2.18 -8.39
C ALA A 21 -44.22 2.93 -8.15
N ALA A 22 -44.26 4.07 -7.47
CA ALA A 22 -43.06 4.81 -7.09
C ALA A 22 -42.16 4.01 -6.14
N LEU A 23 -42.73 3.36 -5.12
CA LEU A 23 -41.98 2.49 -4.20
C LEU A 23 -41.34 1.30 -4.93
N ALA A 24 -42.10 0.63 -5.81
CA ALA A 24 -41.58 -0.48 -6.61
C ALA A 24 -40.41 -0.05 -7.50
N LEU A 25 -40.51 1.13 -8.12
CA LEU A 25 -39.42 1.70 -8.92
C LEU A 25 -38.16 1.98 -8.07
N ILE A 26 -38.32 2.53 -6.86
CA ILE A 26 -37.19 2.79 -5.96
C ILE A 26 -36.50 1.48 -5.56
N VAL A 27 -37.26 0.46 -5.18
CA VAL A 27 -36.71 -0.86 -4.81
C VAL A 27 -35.97 -1.49 -5.99
N PHE A 28 -36.51 -1.38 -7.20
CA PHE A 28 -35.88 -1.89 -8.40
C PHE A 28 -34.53 -1.20 -8.67
N ILE A 29 -34.50 0.14 -8.61
CA ILE A 29 -33.28 0.93 -8.79
C ILE A 29 -32.25 0.57 -7.70
N ALA A 30 -32.67 0.48 -6.44
CA ALA A 30 -31.81 0.10 -5.33
C ALA A 30 -31.24 -1.32 -5.49
N GLY A 31 -32.05 -2.26 -6.02
CA GLY A 31 -31.62 -3.62 -6.34
C GLY A 31 -30.51 -3.64 -7.40
N ILE A 32 -30.68 -2.92 -8.50
CA ILE A 32 -29.65 -2.79 -9.54
C ILE A 32 -28.38 -2.15 -8.97
N ALA A 33 -28.52 -1.04 -8.26
CA ALA A 33 -27.38 -0.35 -7.65
C ALA A 33 -26.61 -1.28 -6.70
N SER A 34 -27.31 -2.08 -5.90
CA SER A 34 -26.69 -3.05 -4.98
C SER A 34 -25.90 -4.12 -5.72
N VAL A 35 -26.44 -4.69 -6.81
CA VAL A 35 -25.75 -5.68 -7.63
C VAL A 35 -24.51 -5.08 -8.28
N VAL A 36 -24.64 -3.89 -8.87
CA VAL A 36 -23.52 -3.18 -9.50
C VAL A 36 -22.44 -2.86 -8.47
N SER A 37 -22.81 -2.31 -7.30
CA SER A 37 -21.87 -2.03 -6.22
C SER A 37 -21.19 -3.30 -5.71
N PHE A 38 -21.89 -4.43 -5.64
CA PHE A 38 -21.30 -5.71 -5.24
C PHE A 38 -20.28 -6.23 -6.27
N VAL A 39 -20.60 -6.12 -7.56
CA VAL A 39 -19.72 -6.52 -8.65
C VAL A 39 -18.50 -5.62 -8.76
N LEU A 40 -18.67 -4.32 -8.51
CA LEU A 40 -17.61 -3.30 -8.56
C LEU A 40 -16.90 -3.08 -7.22
N ARG A 41 -17.09 -3.96 -6.23
CA ARG A 41 -16.34 -3.85 -4.97
C ARG A 41 -14.83 -3.92 -5.28
N PRO A 42 -14.02 -3.06 -4.65
CA PRO A 42 -12.57 -3.11 -4.79
C PRO A 42 -12.04 -4.52 -4.52
N GLY A 43 -11.09 -4.98 -5.34
CA GLY A 43 -10.41 -6.24 -5.11
C GLY A 43 -9.52 -6.17 -3.87
N ASN A 44 -9.21 -7.33 -3.28
CA ASN A 44 -8.28 -7.41 -2.16
C ASN A 44 -6.88 -7.74 -2.70
N ILE A 45 -5.96 -6.78 -2.59
CA ILE A 45 -4.55 -6.94 -2.94
C ILE A 45 -3.77 -7.01 -1.63
N ARG A 46 -2.95 -8.04 -1.49
CA ARG A 46 -2.04 -8.18 -0.35
C ARG A 46 -0.62 -7.88 -0.79
N PHE A 47 0.08 -7.07 0.00
CA PHE A 47 1.48 -6.77 -0.23
C PHE A 47 2.34 -7.50 0.79
N SER A 48 3.50 -7.96 0.34
CA SER A 48 4.47 -8.65 1.18
C SER A 48 5.88 -8.47 0.62
N ILE A 49 6.89 -8.63 1.46
CA ILE A 49 8.29 -8.66 1.05
C ILE A 49 8.77 -10.10 1.18
N THR A 50 9.24 -10.70 0.07
CA THR A 50 9.69 -12.11 0.05
C THR A 50 11.20 -12.25 0.12
N HIS A 51 11.93 -11.24 -0.33
CA HIS A 51 13.38 -11.21 -0.26
C HIS A 51 13.84 -9.83 0.18
N ALA A 52 14.85 -9.83 1.04
CA ALA A 52 15.48 -8.64 1.54
C ALA A 52 16.97 -8.93 1.71
N SER A 53 17.80 -8.05 1.18
CA SER A 53 19.25 -8.14 1.26
C SER A 53 19.87 -6.76 1.40
N ASN A 54 21.06 -6.74 1.97
CA ASN A 54 21.86 -5.53 2.08
C ASN A 54 23.20 -5.73 1.33
N ALA A 55 23.70 -4.66 0.75
CA ALA A 55 25.04 -4.62 0.19
C ALA A 55 25.76 -3.38 0.73
N THR A 56 26.97 -3.57 1.25
CA THR A 56 27.81 -2.46 1.69
C THR A 56 28.64 -1.95 0.52
N ILE A 57 28.50 -0.68 0.20
CA ILE A 57 29.34 0.00 -0.78
C ILE A 57 30.50 0.64 0.00
N LYS A 58 31.72 0.22 -0.32
CA LYS A 58 32.94 0.72 0.30
C LYS A 58 33.53 1.85 -0.54
N ALA A 59 33.97 2.91 0.13
CA ALA A 59 34.81 3.92 -0.49
C ALA A 59 36.18 3.34 -0.87
N ASN A 60 36.92 4.06 -1.69
CA ASN A 60 38.30 3.73 -2.06
C ASN A 60 39.24 3.58 -0.84
N SER A 61 38.87 4.15 0.30
CA SER A 61 39.56 4.01 1.59
C SER A 61 39.31 2.68 2.31
N GLY A 62 38.47 1.81 1.77
CA GLY A 62 38.05 0.55 2.40
C GLY A 62 36.98 0.70 3.49
N LEU A 63 36.63 1.94 3.85
CA LEU A 63 35.54 2.26 4.77
C LEU A 63 34.20 2.11 4.06
N VAL A 64 33.16 1.69 4.78
CA VAL A 64 31.79 1.64 4.25
C VAL A 64 31.30 3.08 4.06
N GLN A 65 30.81 3.41 2.87
CA GLN A 65 30.32 4.74 2.49
C GLN A 65 28.79 4.77 2.42
N SER A 66 28.18 3.73 1.88
CA SER A 66 26.73 3.61 1.77
C SER A 66 26.29 2.16 1.91
N VAL A 67 25.03 1.99 2.27
CA VAL A 67 24.36 0.70 2.33
C VAL A 67 23.25 0.73 1.28
N GLU A 68 23.30 -0.23 0.37
CA GLU A 68 22.23 -0.50 -0.58
C GLU A 68 21.31 -1.56 0.00
N LEU A 69 20.02 -1.26 0.05
CA LEU A 69 18.97 -2.14 0.51
C LEU A 69 18.19 -2.62 -0.69
N ASN A 70 18.17 -3.94 -0.92
CA ASN A 70 17.46 -4.57 -2.03
C ASN A 70 16.32 -5.42 -1.49
N LEU A 71 15.11 -5.15 -1.97
CA LEU A 71 13.87 -5.76 -1.52
C LEU A 71 13.08 -6.27 -2.73
N THR A 72 12.56 -7.48 -2.63
CA THR A 72 11.56 -7.98 -3.59
C THR A 72 10.18 -7.78 -2.98
N LEU A 73 9.47 -6.76 -3.48
CA LEU A 73 8.09 -6.49 -3.12
C LEU A 73 7.17 -7.36 -3.96
N VAL A 74 6.19 -7.98 -3.31
CA VAL A 74 5.22 -8.89 -3.93
C VAL A 74 3.82 -8.34 -3.71
N ALA A 75 3.07 -8.19 -4.81
CA ALA A 75 1.65 -7.87 -4.78
C ALA A 75 0.85 -9.10 -5.21
N ASN A 76 0.03 -9.60 -4.31
CA ASN A 76 -0.84 -10.76 -4.52
C ASN A 76 -2.29 -10.29 -4.65
N ASN A 77 -2.83 -10.35 -5.87
CA ASN A 77 -4.22 -10.06 -6.13
C ASN A 77 -5.07 -11.29 -5.81
N THR A 78 -5.66 -11.30 -4.61
CA THR A 78 -6.53 -12.38 -4.15
C THR A 78 -7.96 -12.27 -4.69
N SER A 79 -8.26 -11.23 -5.47
CA SER A 79 -9.59 -11.06 -6.06
C SER A 79 -9.84 -12.09 -7.16
N PRO A 80 -10.94 -12.87 -7.08
CA PRO A 80 -11.33 -13.80 -8.14
C PRO A 80 -11.98 -13.12 -9.35
N ARG A 81 -12.36 -11.84 -9.23
CA ARG A 81 -13.23 -11.16 -10.20
C ARG A 81 -12.58 -9.98 -10.89
N ALA A 82 -11.62 -9.35 -10.22
CA ALA A 82 -11.03 -8.09 -10.66
C ALA A 82 -9.55 -8.26 -10.94
N GLY A 83 -9.12 -7.83 -12.12
CA GLY A 83 -7.72 -7.50 -12.38
C GLY A 83 -7.37 -6.14 -11.77
N VAL A 84 -6.09 -5.83 -11.74
CA VAL A 84 -5.54 -4.59 -11.18
C VAL A 84 -4.64 -3.94 -12.20
N ASP A 85 -4.91 -2.70 -12.51
CA ASP A 85 -3.99 -1.84 -13.27
C ASP A 85 -3.32 -0.88 -12.30
N TYR A 86 -1.99 -0.88 -12.30
CA TYR A 86 -1.18 -0.04 -11.44
C TYR A 86 -0.86 1.26 -12.20
N LEU A 87 -1.28 2.39 -11.62
CA LEU A 87 -1.11 3.72 -12.20
C LEU A 87 0.17 4.39 -11.70
N SER A 88 0.51 4.15 -10.43
CA SER A 88 1.70 4.70 -9.79
C SER A 88 2.08 3.87 -8.58
N SER A 89 3.38 3.85 -8.25
CA SER A 89 3.89 3.23 -7.04
C SER A 89 5.02 4.07 -6.48
N ILE A 90 5.00 4.26 -5.17
CA ILE A 90 6.02 4.95 -4.39
C ILE A 90 6.33 4.04 -3.21
N VAL A 91 7.61 3.76 -2.99
CA VAL A 91 8.08 2.99 -1.84
C VAL A 91 8.96 3.89 -0.99
N LEU A 92 8.65 3.96 0.29
CA LEU A 92 9.32 4.80 1.28
C LEU A 92 9.86 3.92 2.40
N LEU A 93 11.17 3.99 2.66
CA LEU A 93 11.80 3.36 3.80
C LEU A 93 11.76 4.36 4.96
N GLN A 94 11.02 4.01 6.01
CA GLN A 94 10.88 4.81 7.22
C GLN A 94 11.77 4.25 8.32
N TYR A 95 12.53 5.12 8.96
CA TYR A 95 13.36 4.77 10.11
C TYR A 95 13.39 5.93 11.10
N THR A 96 13.62 5.61 12.36
CA THR A 96 13.69 6.61 13.42
C THR A 96 15.16 6.93 13.71
N SER A 97 15.51 8.21 13.66
CA SER A 97 16.83 8.65 14.12
C SER A 97 16.96 8.40 15.63
N PRO A 98 18.06 7.81 16.12
CA PRO A 98 18.32 7.66 17.55
C PRO A 98 18.82 8.96 18.21
N SER A 99 18.80 10.09 17.49
CA SER A 99 19.03 11.42 18.07
C SER A 99 18.04 11.73 19.21
N PRO A 100 18.43 12.54 20.21
CA PRO A 100 17.54 12.95 21.31
C PRO A 100 16.26 13.65 20.79
N ASP A 101 16.35 14.30 19.63
CA ASP A 101 15.21 14.69 18.82
C ASP A 101 14.85 13.55 17.85
N SER A 102 14.07 12.59 18.33
CA SER A 102 13.69 11.40 17.56
C SER A 102 12.79 11.78 16.38
N SER A 103 13.39 12.13 15.24
CA SER A 103 12.66 12.42 14.00
C SER A 103 12.52 11.15 13.16
N ASN A 104 11.32 10.97 12.59
CA ASN A 104 11.08 9.92 11.61
C ASN A 104 11.59 10.40 10.26
N LEU A 105 12.58 9.69 9.72
CA LEU A 105 13.18 9.95 8.43
C LEU A 105 12.59 8.97 7.41
N SER A 106 12.48 9.43 6.16
CA SER A 106 12.01 8.61 5.05
C SER A 106 12.88 8.76 3.83
N ILE A 107 13.35 7.64 3.27
CA ILE A 107 14.09 7.59 2.01
C ILE A 107 13.17 6.99 0.96
N GLN A 108 13.05 7.64 -0.19
CA GLN A 108 12.34 7.07 -1.33
C GLN A 108 13.22 6.02 -2.02
N ALA A 109 12.68 4.81 -2.20
CA ALA A 109 13.36 3.76 -2.95
C ALA A 109 13.12 3.88 -4.45
N GLY A 110 14.11 3.47 -5.23
CA GLY A 110 14.00 3.21 -6.66
C GLY A 110 13.47 1.80 -6.93
N PHE A 111 12.97 1.58 -8.14
CA PHE A 111 12.56 0.27 -8.63
C PHE A 111 12.82 0.19 -10.13
N SER A 112 13.14 -1.01 -10.63
CA SER A 112 13.54 -1.19 -12.03
C SER A 112 12.37 -1.10 -13.01
N GLU A 113 11.19 -1.57 -12.61
CA GLU A 113 10.02 -1.61 -13.47
C GLU A 113 8.75 -1.40 -12.64
N LEU A 114 7.86 -0.55 -13.13
CA LEU A 114 6.55 -0.36 -12.53
C LEU A 114 5.64 -1.53 -12.94
N TRP A 115 4.87 -2.06 -12.00
CA TRP A 115 3.77 -2.95 -12.35
C TRP A 115 2.84 -2.27 -13.36
N SER A 116 2.43 -3.00 -14.39
CA SER A 116 1.51 -2.49 -15.41
C SER A 116 0.09 -2.98 -15.13
N SER A 117 -0.14 -4.27 -15.35
CA SER A 117 -1.45 -4.91 -15.13
C SER A 117 -1.27 -6.30 -14.55
N GLN A 118 -2.19 -6.67 -13.65
CA GLN A 118 -2.20 -7.94 -12.96
C GLN A 118 -3.59 -8.59 -13.10
N PRO A 119 -3.68 -9.83 -13.60
CA PRO A 119 -4.97 -10.51 -13.72
C PRO A 119 -5.56 -10.91 -12.35
N PRO A 120 -6.84 -11.31 -12.30
CA PRO A 120 -7.44 -11.92 -11.12
C PRO A 120 -6.64 -13.14 -10.64
N LEU A 121 -6.56 -13.36 -9.32
CA LEU A 121 -5.89 -14.51 -8.68
C LEU A 121 -4.42 -14.70 -9.12
N SER A 122 -3.71 -13.60 -9.31
CA SER A 122 -2.34 -13.60 -9.79
C SER A 122 -1.41 -12.92 -8.79
N THR A 123 -0.11 -13.17 -8.91
CA THR A 123 0.94 -12.55 -8.10
C THR A 123 1.97 -11.90 -9.03
N THR A 124 2.42 -10.70 -8.69
CA THR A 124 3.47 -9.98 -9.39
C THR A 124 4.54 -9.51 -8.40
N THR A 125 5.77 -9.38 -8.86
CA THR A 125 6.93 -9.00 -8.05
C THR A 125 7.60 -7.76 -8.61
N MET A 126 8.25 -6.98 -7.75
CA MET A 126 9.01 -5.79 -8.12
C MET A 126 10.27 -5.74 -7.28
N GLU A 127 11.41 -5.57 -7.96
CA GLU A 127 12.69 -5.32 -7.30
C GLU A 127 12.78 -3.83 -6.94
N VAL A 128 13.05 -3.57 -5.67
CA VAL A 128 13.12 -2.24 -5.06
C VAL A 128 14.50 -2.09 -4.45
N SER A 129 15.20 -1.01 -4.81
CA SER A 129 16.51 -0.68 -4.25
C SER A 129 16.50 0.70 -3.61
N ALA A 130 17.14 0.83 -2.46
CA ALA A 130 17.32 2.10 -1.77
C ALA A 130 18.78 2.26 -1.35
N LEU A 131 19.35 3.42 -1.67
CA LEU A 131 20.70 3.78 -1.25
C LEU A 131 20.62 4.68 -0.03
N MET A 132 21.28 4.26 1.05
CA MET A 132 21.41 5.02 2.27
C MET A 132 22.88 5.43 2.46
N SER A 133 23.15 6.73 2.53
CA SER A 133 24.49 7.25 2.81
C SER A 133 24.83 7.16 4.29
N ILE A 134 26.04 6.75 4.62
CA ILE A 134 26.55 6.77 6.01
C ILE A 134 26.91 8.19 6.45
N ASP A 135 27.13 9.12 5.53
CA ASP A 135 27.38 10.53 5.89
C ASP A 135 26.10 11.21 6.43
N ASP A 136 24.92 10.84 5.89
CA ASP A 136 23.61 11.22 6.46
C ASP A 136 23.41 10.62 7.85
N TRP A 137 24.04 9.48 8.13
CA TRP A 137 24.02 8.83 9.44
C TRP A 137 25.00 9.49 10.42
N THR A 138 26.25 9.77 10.06
CA THR A 138 27.19 10.37 11.02
C THR A 138 26.83 11.81 11.42
N THR A 139 26.04 12.51 10.60
CA THR A 139 25.54 13.86 10.89
C THR A 139 24.26 13.86 11.75
N SER A 140 23.42 12.84 11.67
CA SER A 140 22.25 12.66 12.55
C SER A 140 22.55 11.88 13.84
N PHE A 141 23.76 11.32 13.95
CA PHE A 141 24.21 10.52 15.09
C PHE A 141 25.52 11.14 15.62
N PRO A 142 25.45 12.15 16.51
CA PRO A 142 26.64 12.62 17.20
C PRO A 142 27.21 11.44 17.98
N ASN A 143 28.46 11.06 17.70
CA ASN A 143 29.21 10.11 18.51
C ASN A 143 29.00 10.45 20.01
N PRO A 144 28.67 9.48 20.88
CA PRO A 144 28.82 9.66 22.32
C PRO A 144 30.31 9.60 22.67
N ALA A 145 31.10 10.53 22.12
CA ALA A 145 32.50 10.73 22.43
C ALA A 145 32.67 11.47 23.78
N THR A 146 31.94 11.05 24.81
CA THR A 146 32.15 11.53 26.19
C THR A 146 32.04 10.41 27.23
N SER A 147 32.38 9.18 26.86
CA SER A 147 32.95 8.23 27.81
C SER A 147 33.82 7.23 27.07
N GLY A 148 35.06 7.07 27.54
CA GLY A 148 36.14 6.54 26.75
C GLY A 148 36.00 5.09 26.31
N ARG A 149 36.65 4.81 25.17
CA ARG A 149 37.32 3.54 24.86
C ARG A 149 36.41 2.32 24.61
N ARG A 150 35.94 2.19 23.36
CA ARG A 150 35.85 0.94 22.57
C ARG A 150 35.75 1.34 21.10
N SER A 151 36.81 1.20 20.32
CA SER A 151 37.28 -0.03 19.66
C SER A 151 36.47 -0.34 18.41
N ILE A 152 37.21 -0.68 17.36
CA ILE A 152 36.78 -1.24 16.09
C ILE A 152 36.12 -2.60 16.41
N ASP A 153 34.86 -2.56 16.83
CA ASP A 153 33.95 -3.68 16.99
C ASP A 153 32.55 -3.08 17.13
N GLY A 154 31.61 -3.56 16.33
CA GLY A 154 30.36 -2.86 16.03
C GLY A 154 29.55 -2.44 17.26
N THR A 155 29.32 -1.13 17.40
CA THR A 155 28.15 -0.53 18.02
C THR A 155 28.17 0.98 17.76
N ALA A 156 28.01 1.40 16.50
CA ALA A 156 27.25 2.61 16.25
C ALA A 156 25.79 2.18 16.31
N SER A 157 25.00 2.71 17.24
CA SER A 157 23.60 2.34 17.45
C SER A 157 22.77 2.73 16.23
N ALA A 158 22.75 1.83 15.25
CA ALA A 158 21.94 1.91 14.05
C ALA A 158 20.46 2.08 14.37
N PRO A 159 19.66 2.71 13.48
CA PRO A 159 18.22 2.55 13.55
C PRO A 159 17.94 1.07 13.39
N THR A 160 17.58 0.42 14.50
CA THR A 160 17.47 -1.04 14.56
C THR A 160 16.30 -1.57 13.73
N LEU A 161 15.35 -0.70 13.37
CA LEU A 161 14.09 -1.06 12.73
C LEU A 161 13.82 -0.14 11.55
N ILE A 162 13.82 -0.70 10.34
CA ILE A 162 13.35 0.00 9.13
C ILE A 162 11.97 -0.56 8.77
N ARG A 163 11.00 0.33 8.62
CA ARG A 163 9.67 0.02 8.11
C ARG A 163 9.59 0.38 6.63
N VAL A 164 8.83 -0.39 5.87
CA VAL A 164 8.61 -0.11 4.44
C VAL A 164 7.16 0.32 4.27
N LEU A 165 6.95 1.56 3.81
CA LEU A 165 5.66 2.08 3.44
C LEU A 165 5.53 2.04 1.91
N VAL A 166 4.54 1.32 1.41
CA VAL A 166 4.21 1.27 -0.01
C VAL A 166 2.94 2.07 -0.25
N VAL A 167 3.01 3.02 -1.17
CA VAL A 167 1.87 3.81 -1.63
C VAL A 167 1.67 3.55 -3.11
N THR A 168 0.55 2.96 -3.49
CA THR A 168 0.26 2.65 -4.90
C THR A 168 -1.11 3.17 -5.32
N GLY A 169 -1.17 3.73 -6.52
CA GLY A 169 -2.42 4.09 -7.20
C GLY A 169 -2.86 2.95 -8.09
N VAL A 170 -4.07 2.43 -7.89
CA VAL A 170 -4.60 1.29 -8.65
C VAL A 170 -5.99 1.53 -9.21
N ARG A 171 -6.34 0.83 -10.28
CA ARG A 171 -7.71 0.67 -10.78
C ARG A 171 -8.05 -0.81 -10.86
N PHE A 172 -9.24 -1.17 -10.42
CA PHE A 172 -9.74 -2.53 -10.58
C PHE A 172 -10.46 -2.66 -11.91
N LYS A 173 -10.18 -3.74 -12.62
CA LYS A 173 -10.82 -4.09 -13.88
C LYS A 173 -11.71 -5.31 -13.69
N VAL A 174 -13.02 -5.15 -13.83
CA VAL A 174 -14.01 -6.24 -13.75
C VAL A 174 -14.64 -6.41 -15.13
N GLY A 175 -14.19 -7.43 -15.87
CA GLY A 175 -14.56 -7.59 -17.27
C GLY A 175 -14.09 -6.40 -18.13
N TRP A 176 -15.04 -5.64 -18.68
CA TRP A 176 -14.78 -4.47 -19.53
C TRP A 176 -14.87 -3.13 -18.78
N VAL A 177 -15.22 -3.16 -17.49
CA VAL A 177 -15.47 -1.94 -16.70
C VAL A 177 -14.32 -1.72 -15.73
N TYR A 178 -13.89 -0.45 -15.65
CA TYR A 178 -12.89 0.00 -14.68
C TYR A 178 -13.57 0.70 -13.52
N THR A 179 -13.05 0.47 -12.32
CA THR A 179 -13.40 1.27 -11.15
C THR A 179 -12.73 2.64 -11.21
N TRP A 180 -13.13 3.51 -10.29
CA TRP A 180 -12.36 4.71 -9.99
C TRP A 180 -10.95 4.36 -9.50
N PRO A 181 -9.95 5.26 -9.67
CA PRO A 181 -8.65 5.11 -9.06
C PRO A 181 -8.75 5.06 -7.54
N TYR A 182 -8.02 4.14 -6.93
CA TYR A 182 -7.83 4.05 -5.48
C TYR A 182 -6.36 4.27 -5.13
N SER A 183 -6.11 4.87 -3.97
CA SER A 183 -4.77 4.92 -3.37
C SER A 183 -4.72 3.90 -2.24
N ILE A 184 -3.85 2.91 -2.38
CA ILE A 184 -3.58 1.91 -1.35
C ILE A 184 -2.29 2.33 -0.63
N ARG A 185 -2.32 2.28 0.70
CA ARG A 185 -1.18 2.57 1.56
C ARG A 185 -1.01 1.39 2.51
N VAL A 186 0.14 0.74 2.43
CA VAL A 186 0.45 -0.41 3.29
C VAL A 186 1.80 -0.23 3.97
N LEU A 187 1.83 -0.55 5.25
CA LEU A 187 3.03 -0.55 6.08
C LEU A 187 3.44 -1.99 6.33
N CYS A 188 4.65 -2.34 5.95
CA CYS A 188 5.23 -3.64 6.21
C CYS A 188 5.81 -3.70 7.62
N GLU A 189 5.80 -4.90 8.21
CA GLU A 189 6.47 -5.15 9.49
C GLU A 189 7.96 -4.78 9.41
N PRO A 190 8.54 -4.26 10.50
CA PRO A 190 9.93 -3.85 10.50
C PRO A 190 10.84 -5.05 10.27
N VAL A 191 11.88 -4.85 9.48
CA VAL A 191 12.90 -5.86 9.22
C VAL A 191 14.18 -5.43 9.91
N ASP A 192 14.79 -6.36 10.64
CA ASP A 192 16.09 -6.17 11.26
C ASP A 192 17.19 -6.31 10.20
N TYR A 193 17.52 -5.21 9.51
CA TYR A 193 18.49 -5.22 8.41
C TYR A 193 19.96 -5.27 8.86
N PHE A 194 20.27 -5.06 10.14
CA PHE A 194 21.61 -4.66 10.59
C PHE A 194 22.42 -5.70 11.38
N PHE A 195 21.91 -6.91 11.63
CA PHE A 195 22.70 -7.92 12.36
C PHE A 195 23.49 -8.89 11.47
N SER A 196 23.50 -8.68 10.15
CA SER A 196 24.41 -9.39 9.25
C SER A 196 24.91 -8.44 8.16
N PHE A 197 26.01 -7.74 8.44
CA PHE A 197 26.83 -7.16 7.37
C PHE A 197 27.36 -8.35 6.54
N ASN A 198 26.75 -8.61 5.38
CA ASN A 198 26.77 -9.86 4.60
C ASN A 198 25.72 -10.90 5.01
N GLY A 199 24.43 -10.58 4.86
CA GLY A 199 23.38 -11.61 4.97
C GLY A 199 22.18 -11.31 4.10
N SER A 200 21.62 -12.34 3.46
CA SER A 200 20.24 -12.29 3.00
C SER A 200 19.34 -12.41 4.24
N LEU A 201 18.48 -11.43 4.45
CA LEU A 201 17.63 -11.30 5.62
C LEU A 201 16.16 -11.26 5.16
N ALA A 202 15.75 -12.34 4.51
CA ALA A 202 14.37 -12.83 4.51
C ALA A 202 14.33 -14.14 3.72
N THR A 203 14.42 -15.27 4.41
CA THR A 203 13.80 -16.52 3.91
C THR A 203 12.33 -16.60 4.32
N THR A 204 11.86 -15.66 5.13
CA THR A 204 10.49 -15.57 5.66
C THR A 204 9.78 -14.36 5.06
N THR A 205 8.61 -14.58 4.47
CA THR A 205 7.75 -13.53 3.92
C THR A 205 7.30 -12.55 5.01
N ILE A 206 7.56 -11.27 4.80
CA ILE A 206 7.12 -10.17 5.68
C ILE A 206 5.81 -9.63 5.13
N ASN A 207 4.74 -9.64 5.93
CA ASN A 207 3.44 -9.16 5.50
C ASN A 207 3.32 -7.64 5.69
N CYS A 208 2.53 -7.01 4.83
CA CYS A 208 2.20 -5.59 4.92
C CYS A 208 0.71 -5.41 5.21
N TRP A 209 0.41 -4.43 6.04
CA TRP A 209 -0.93 -4.15 6.57
C TRP A 209 -1.35 -2.73 6.20
N ASP A 210 -2.64 -2.45 6.14
CA ASP A 210 -3.15 -1.11 5.80
C ASP A 210 -2.63 -0.06 6.81
N ALA A 211 -2.08 1.04 6.29
CA ALA A 211 -1.40 2.10 7.04
C ALA A 211 -2.32 3.29 7.35
#